data_AF-A0A7X8GRY0-F1
#
_entry.id   AF-A0A7X8GRY0-F1
#
_cell.length_a   1.000
_cell.length_b   1.000
_cell.length_c   1.000
_cell.angle_alpha   90.00
_cell.angle_beta   90.00
_cell.angle_gamma   90.00
#
_symmetry.space_group_name_H-M   'P 1'
#
loop_
_entity.id
_entity.type
_entity.pdbx_description
1 polymer ?
#
loop_
_entity_poly.entity_id
_entity_poly.type
_entity_poly.pdbx_seq_one_letter_code
_entity_poly.pdbx_strand_id
1 'polypeptide(L)'
;MIHSKTSRIVLLLATVLFFAFISCKKEDPLKEGDLVFCQDDPGEGNFWEPAKVVKVENETVTIAWDDTFMKDGPEAQKSISEVVKRQQADPKKVKENMAIIIHPPVFLYPYKGIIEKVMGDRYIVRYKSGSVERHDTVDITSLYKYK
;
A
#
# COMPACT_ATOMS: atom_id res chain seq x y z
N MET A 1 -24.45 -56.56 11.42
CA MET A 1 -23.42 -55.70 12.05
C MET A 1 -22.65 -54.98 10.95
N ILE A 2 -22.80 -53.67 10.89
CA ILE A 2 -22.10 -52.75 9.97
C ILE A 2 -20.87 -52.20 10.71
N HIS A 3 -19.79 -51.95 9.97
CA HIS A 3 -18.60 -51.08 10.24
C HIS A 3 -17.27 -51.86 10.15
N SER A 4 -16.21 -51.36 9.54
CA SER A 4 -15.98 -50.11 8.81
C SER A 4 -14.71 -50.27 7.96
N LYS A 5 -14.78 -50.00 6.66
CA LYS A 5 -13.62 -49.83 5.78
C LYS A 5 -13.35 -48.33 5.60
N THR A 6 -12.77 -47.68 6.61
CA THR A 6 -12.28 -46.29 6.49
C THR A 6 -11.00 -46.13 7.29
N SER A 7 -9.87 -46.63 6.78
CA SER A 7 -8.56 -46.41 7.43
C SER A 7 -7.38 -46.30 6.47
N ARG A 8 -7.58 -45.88 5.21
CA ARG A 8 -6.47 -45.64 4.27
C ARG A 8 -6.60 -44.40 3.36
N ILE A 9 -7.49 -43.46 3.69
CA ILE A 9 -7.67 -42.22 2.90
C ILE A 9 -7.24 -40.97 3.68
N VAL A 10 -7.07 -41.05 5.01
CA VAL A 10 -6.80 -39.85 5.83
C VAL A 10 -5.33 -39.41 5.81
N LEU A 11 -4.41 -40.24 5.32
CA LEU A 11 -2.97 -39.92 5.34
C LEU A 11 -2.46 -39.14 4.11
N LEU A 12 -3.32 -38.88 3.12
CA LEU A 12 -2.95 -38.18 1.87
C LEU A 12 -3.63 -36.80 1.72
N LEU A 13 -4.28 -36.31 2.78
CA LEU A 13 -4.88 -34.98 2.82
C LEU A 13 -3.99 -33.93 3.51
N ALA A 14 -2.84 -34.31 4.05
CA ALA A 14 -1.91 -33.40 4.72
C ALA A 14 -0.87 -32.76 3.77
N THR A 15 -0.73 -33.26 2.55
CA THR A 15 0.29 -32.81 1.58
C THR A 15 -0.21 -31.81 0.54
N VAL A 16 -1.53 -31.62 0.41
CA VAL A 16 -2.11 -30.62 -0.52
C VAL A 16 -2.53 -29.33 0.19
N LEU A 17 -2.60 -29.36 1.53
CA LEU A 17 -2.80 -28.19 2.39
C LEU A 17 -1.47 -27.51 2.79
N PHE A 18 -0.36 -27.84 2.13
CA PHE A 18 0.76 -26.91 1.97
C PHE A 18 0.33 -25.85 0.95
N PHE A 19 -0.74 -25.14 1.30
CA PHE A 19 -0.96 -23.78 0.86
C PHE A 19 0.37 -23.11 1.09
N ALA A 20 1.10 -22.87 0.00
CA ALA A 20 1.10 -21.52 -0.51
C ALA A 20 1.09 -20.50 0.64
N PHE A 21 2.05 -20.63 1.56
CA PHE A 21 2.83 -19.49 2.01
C PHE A 21 3.53 -19.00 0.75
N ILE A 22 2.72 -18.41 -0.13
CA ILE A 22 3.12 -17.41 -1.08
C ILE A 22 3.76 -16.41 -0.14
N SER A 23 5.07 -16.54 -0.03
CA SER A 23 5.95 -15.45 0.28
C SER A 23 5.52 -14.39 -0.72
N CYS A 24 4.54 -13.58 -0.32
CA CYS A 24 4.17 -12.35 -0.98
C CYS A 24 5.40 -11.48 -0.71
N LYS A 25 6.46 -11.75 -1.48
CA LYS A 25 7.63 -10.91 -1.52
C LYS A 25 7.05 -9.55 -1.88
N LYS A 26 7.09 -8.64 -0.92
CA LYS A 26 6.71 -7.25 -1.12
C LYS A 26 7.40 -6.83 -2.42
N GLU A 27 6.60 -6.60 -3.47
CA GLU A 27 7.15 -6.28 -4.78
C GLU A 27 8.00 -5.03 -4.63
N ASP A 28 9.16 -5.02 -5.27
CA ASP A 28 10.00 -3.82 -5.26
C ASP A 28 9.15 -2.67 -5.79
N PRO A 29 9.10 -1.52 -5.08
CA PRO A 29 8.24 -0.42 -5.47
C PRO A 29 8.61 0.06 -6.87
N LEU A 30 7.59 0.26 -7.70
CA LEU A 30 7.75 0.74 -9.08
C LEU A 30 8.40 2.13 -9.08
N LYS A 31 9.21 2.40 -10.10
CA LYS A 31 9.93 3.66 -10.27
C LYS A 31 9.41 4.43 -11.47
N GLU A 32 9.68 5.74 -11.47
CA GLU A 32 9.43 6.56 -12.64
C GLU A 32 10.20 6.00 -13.85
N GLY A 33 9.48 5.85 -14.96
CA GLY A 33 10.00 5.27 -16.18
C GLY A 33 9.67 3.79 -16.38
N ASP A 34 9.23 3.08 -15.34
CA ASP A 34 8.88 1.66 -15.44
C ASP A 34 7.69 1.44 -16.36
N LEU A 35 7.75 0.38 -17.15
CA LEU A 35 6.63 -0.09 -17.95
C LEU A 35 5.80 -1.07 -17.13
N VAL A 36 4.49 -0.88 -17.16
CA VAL A 36 3.52 -1.60 -16.32
C VAL A 36 2.30 -1.98 -17.15
N PHE A 37 1.49 -2.89 -16.62
CA PHE A 37 0.10 -3.03 -17.04
C PHE A 37 -0.81 -2.51 -15.92
N CYS A 38 -1.79 -1.69 -16.30
CA CYS A 38 -2.84 -1.25 -15.40
C CYS A 38 -4.15 -1.94 -15.76
N GLN A 39 -4.92 -2.30 -14.75
CA GLN A 39 -6.27 -2.79 -14.96
C GLN A 39 -7.18 -1.61 -15.27
N ASP A 40 -7.79 -1.64 -16.45
CA ASP A 40 -8.87 -0.72 -16.80
C ASP A 40 -10.14 -1.22 -16.11
N ASP A 41 -10.78 -0.32 -15.36
CA ASP A 41 -11.93 -0.49 -14.46
C ASP A 41 -12.29 -1.95 -14.04
N PRO A 42 -12.08 -2.36 -12.77
CA PRO A 42 -12.29 -3.74 -12.31
C PRO A 42 -13.74 -4.26 -12.47
N GLY A 43 -14.70 -3.38 -12.75
CA GLY A 43 -16.11 -3.72 -13.00
C GLY A 43 -16.45 -4.13 -14.44
N GLU A 44 -15.67 -3.74 -15.44
CA GLU A 44 -16.01 -3.91 -16.87
C GLU A 44 -15.14 -4.94 -17.63
N GLY A 45 -14.48 -5.82 -16.88
CA GLY A 45 -13.68 -6.91 -17.41
C GLY A 45 -12.18 -6.74 -17.14
N ASN A 46 -11.45 -7.85 -17.12
CA ASN A 46 -10.01 -7.86 -16.81
C ASN A 46 -9.18 -7.39 -18.02
N PHE A 47 -9.40 -6.15 -18.49
CA PHE A 47 -8.57 -5.56 -19.55
C PHE A 47 -7.34 -4.91 -18.93
N TRP A 48 -6.16 -5.36 -19.34
CA TRP A 48 -4.89 -4.85 -18.86
C TRP A 48 -4.21 -4.07 -19.98
N GLU A 49 -4.06 -2.75 -19.81
CA GLU A 49 -3.43 -1.89 -20.81
C GLU A 49 -1.99 -1.56 -20.41
N PRO A 50 -1.01 -1.64 -21.34
CA PRO A 50 0.35 -1.23 -21.04
C PRO A 50 0.46 0.29 -20.87
N ALA A 51 1.08 0.70 -19.78
CA ALA A 51 1.34 2.08 -19.45
C ALA A 51 2.79 2.28 -18.98
N LYS A 52 3.20 3.54 -18.87
CA LYS A 52 4.49 3.94 -18.32
C LYS A 52 4.28 4.76 -17.06
N VAL A 53 4.94 4.41 -15.97
CA VAL A 53 4.94 5.20 -14.73
C VAL A 53 5.62 6.53 -15.02
N VAL A 54 4.90 7.63 -14.84
CA VAL A 54 5.42 8.99 -15.04
C VAL A 54 5.72 9.70 -13.73
N LYS A 55 5.06 9.30 -12.63
CA LYS A 55 5.29 9.83 -11.29
C LYS A 55 4.92 8.80 -10.25
N VAL A 56 5.72 8.69 -9.20
CA VAL A 56 5.41 7.88 -8.01
C VAL A 56 5.00 8.81 -6.87
N GLU A 57 3.83 8.59 -6.32
CA GLU A 57 3.34 9.27 -5.13
C GLU A 57 3.45 8.31 -3.95
N ASN A 58 4.55 8.45 -3.21
CA ASN A 58 4.91 7.57 -2.10
C ASN A 58 3.87 7.59 -0.98
N GLU A 59 3.88 6.56 -0.14
CA GLU A 59 3.00 6.39 1.01
C GLU A 59 2.78 7.70 1.81
N THR A 60 1.50 8.05 2.00
CA THR A 60 1.07 9.23 2.77
C THR A 60 0.17 8.80 3.92
N VAL A 61 0.09 9.64 4.95
CA VAL A 61 -0.83 9.48 6.06
C VAL A 61 -1.70 10.71 6.21
N THR A 62 -2.95 10.49 6.56
CA THR A 62 -3.85 11.54 7.06
C THR A 62 -3.76 11.55 8.58
N ILE A 63 -3.47 12.73 9.12
CA ILE A 63 -3.34 12.96 10.55
C ILE A 63 -4.46 13.89 10.99
N ALA A 64 -5.26 13.47 11.97
CA ALA A 64 -6.12 14.35 12.72
C ALA A 64 -5.36 14.91 13.92
N TRP A 65 -5.35 16.23 14.07
CA TRP A 65 -4.67 16.92 15.15
C TRP A 65 -5.61 17.12 16.35
N ASP A 66 -5.09 16.96 17.56
CA ASP A 66 -5.83 17.25 18.80
C ASP A 66 -6.14 18.75 18.91
N ASP A 67 -5.26 19.59 18.35
CA ASP A 67 -5.34 21.05 18.41
C ASP A 67 -5.81 21.63 17.07
N THR A 68 -6.91 22.38 17.09
CA THR A 68 -7.50 23.03 15.91
C THR A 68 -6.73 24.27 15.41
N PHE A 69 -5.66 24.68 16.11
CA PHE A 69 -4.83 25.85 15.78
C PHE A 69 -3.69 25.54 14.79
N MET A 70 -3.80 24.46 14.01
CA MET A 70 -2.82 24.11 13.00
C MET A 70 -3.05 24.92 11.71
N LYS A 71 -1.95 25.43 11.13
CA LYS A 71 -1.97 26.16 9.85
C LYS A 71 -2.58 25.34 8.70
N ASP A 72 -2.47 24.02 8.80
CA ASP A 72 -2.93 23.07 7.78
C ASP A 72 -4.40 22.64 8.01
N GLY A 73 -5.07 23.14 9.05
CA GLY A 73 -6.41 22.71 9.45
C GLY A 73 -6.41 21.51 10.42
N PRO A 74 -7.60 21.04 10.85
CA PRO A 74 -7.73 19.95 11.82
C PRO A 74 -7.22 18.60 11.28
N GLU A 75 -7.18 18.44 9.95
CA GLU A 75 -6.62 17.27 9.28
C GLU A 75 -5.48 17.69 8.36
N ALA A 76 -4.38 16.96 8.36
CA ALA A 76 -3.27 17.19 7.43
C ALA A 76 -2.81 15.89 6.78
N GLN A 77 -2.62 15.92 5.45
CA GLN A 77 -1.97 14.85 4.72
C GLN A 77 -0.45 15.10 4.71
N LYS A 78 0.33 14.13 5.18
CA LYS A 78 1.80 14.18 5.24
C LYS A 78 2.41 12.91 4.64
N SER A 79 3.64 12.97 4.14
CA SER A 79 4.33 11.74 3.73
C SER A 79 4.76 10.93 4.95
N ILE A 80 4.75 9.59 4.83
CA ILE A 80 5.25 8.72 5.92
C ILE A 80 6.71 9.05 6.25
N SER A 81 7.52 9.36 5.24
CA SER A 81 8.91 9.75 5.42
C SER A 81 9.08 11.02 6.26
N GLU A 82 8.17 11.99 6.11
CA GLU A 82 8.16 13.19 6.94
C GLU A 82 7.80 12.86 8.39
N VAL A 83 6.76 12.05 8.59
CA VAL A 83 6.32 11.64 9.93
C VAL A 83 7.42 10.88 10.65
N VAL A 84 8.02 9.89 9.99
CA VAL A 84 9.16 9.09 10.49
C VAL A 84 10.33 9.97 10.89
N LYS A 85 10.71 10.92 10.04
CA LYS A 85 11.81 11.85 10.31
C LYS A 85 11.54 12.71 11.55
N ARG A 86 10.31 13.21 11.71
CA ARG A 86 9.94 14.10 12.83
C ARG A 86 9.65 13.35 14.13
N GLN A 87 9.17 12.11 14.06
CA GLN A 87 8.92 11.24 15.21
C GLN A 87 10.15 10.46 15.67
N GLN A 88 11.19 10.35 14.83
CA GLN A 88 12.25 9.34 15.00
C GLN A 88 11.70 7.91 15.13
N ALA A 89 10.56 7.65 14.48
CA ALA A 89 9.90 6.35 14.49
C ALA A 89 10.46 5.43 13.41
N ASP A 90 10.22 4.13 13.53
CA ASP A 90 10.48 3.18 12.44
C ASP A 90 9.37 3.33 11.37
N PRO A 91 9.71 3.53 10.08
CA PRO A 91 8.72 3.59 9.00
C PRO A 91 7.79 2.38 8.96
N LYS A 92 8.27 1.18 9.35
CA LYS A 92 7.46 -0.04 9.36
C LYS A 92 6.44 -0.10 10.50
N LYS A 93 6.48 0.85 11.44
CA LYS A 93 5.58 0.91 12.60
C LYS A 93 4.46 1.95 12.43
N VAL A 94 4.49 2.73 11.36
CA VAL A 94 3.43 3.70 11.03
C VAL A 94 2.17 2.94 10.64
N LYS A 95 1.10 3.14 11.40
CA LYS A 95 -0.20 2.44 11.22
C LYS A 95 -1.36 3.35 11.61
N GLU A 96 -2.55 3.00 11.14
CA GLU A 96 -3.79 3.66 11.55
C GLU A 96 -4.00 3.57 13.07
N ASN A 97 -4.62 4.59 13.63
CA ASN A 97 -4.84 4.82 15.06
C ASN A 97 -3.55 4.95 15.90
N MET A 98 -2.40 5.17 15.27
CA MET A 98 -1.17 5.49 15.99
C MET A 98 -1.17 6.95 16.43
N ALA A 99 -1.00 7.18 17.73
CA ALA A 99 -0.74 8.51 18.26
C ALA A 99 0.66 8.98 17.84
N ILE A 100 0.73 10.22 17.35
CA ILE A 100 1.96 10.87 16.96
C ILE A 100 2.11 12.24 17.63
N ILE A 101 3.36 12.61 17.80
CA ILE A 101 3.83 13.87 18.32
C ILE A 101 4.83 14.42 17.31
N ILE A 102 4.50 15.52 16.65
CA ILE A 102 5.37 16.18 15.70
C ILE A 102 6.00 17.39 16.37
N HIS A 103 7.34 17.40 16.41
CA HIS A 103 8.12 18.55 16.84
C HIS A 103 8.39 19.45 15.62
N PRO A 104 7.81 20.65 15.55
CA PRO A 104 8.14 21.62 14.52
C PRO A 104 9.61 22.07 14.64
N PRO A 105 10.23 22.55 13.55
CA PRO A 105 11.65 22.93 13.54
C PRO A 105 11.97 24.20 14.34
N VAL A 106 10.97 24.97 14.74
CA VAL A 106 11.10 26.22 15.52
C VAL A 106 10.52 25.98 16.92
N PHE A 107 10.93 26.78 17.91
CA PHE A 107 10.45 26.84 19.32
C PHE A 107 8.91 27.03 19.45
N LEU A 108 8.16 26.06 18.93
CA LEU A 108 6.72 25.94 18.99
C LEU A 108 6.42 24.65 19.75
N TYR A 109 5.28 24.65 20.44
CA TYR A 109 4.82 23.48 21.16
C TYR A 109 4.67 22.28 20.21
N PRO A 110 5.02 21.07 20.66
CA PRO A 110 4.82 19.87 19.86
C PRO A 110 3.34 19.64 19.60
N TYR A 111 3.00 19.31 18.36
CA TYR A 111 1.63 19.00 17.97
C TYR A 111 1.35 17.53 18.20
N LYS A 112 0.19 17.23 18.79
CA LYS A 112 -0.28 15.86 19.01
C LYS A 112 -1.41 15.57 18.04
N GLY A 113 -1.42 14.35 17.51
CA GLY A 113 -2.46 13.89 16.63
C GLY A 113 -2.48 12.39 16.51
N ILE A 114 -3.43 11.88 15.73
CA ILE A 114 -3.64 10.46 15.48
C ILE A 114 -3.61 10.25 13.96
N ILE A 115 -2.91 9.21 13.53
CA ILE A 115 -2.97 8.76 12.14
C ILE A 115 -4.33 8.10 11.92
N GLU A 116 -5.20 8.75 11.16
CA GLU A 116 -6.52 8.20 10.86
C GLU A 116 -6.47 7.21 9.70
N LYS A 117 -5.62 7.50 8.70
CA LYS A 117 -5.54 6.70 7.49
C LYS A 117 -4.12 6.60 6.98
N VAL A 118 -3.72 5.40 6.58
CA VAL A 118 -2.46 5.14 5.87
C VAL A 118 -2.80 4.83 4.42
N MET A 119 -2.25 5.61 3.49
CA MET A 119 -2.45 5.42 2.06
C MET A 119 -1.13 4.92 1.47
N GLY A 120 -1.20 3.78 0.78
CA GLY A 120 -0.06 3.15 0.12
C GLY A 120 0.47 3.97 -1.06
N ASP A 121 1.47 3.41 -1.74
CA ASP A 121 2.02 4.02 -2.95
C ASP A 121 0.95 4.12 -4.04
N ARG A 122 0.96 5.27 -4.71
CA ARG A 122 0.13 5.55 -5.88
C ARG A 122 0.99 5.89 -7.07
N TYR A 123 0.54 5.45 -8.23
CA TYR A 123 1.29 5.60 -9.46
C TYR A 123 0.49 6.44 -10.44
N ILE A 124 1.11 7.50 -10.93
CA ILE A 124 0.59 8.21 -12.10
C ILE A 124 1.22 7.55 -13.31
N VAL A 125 0.38 7.05 -14.21
CA VAL A 125 0.81 6.34 -15.42
C VAL A 125 0.36 7.09 -16.66
N ARG A 126 1.10 6.93 -17.75
CA ARG A 126 0.73 7.40 -19.08
C ARG A 126 0.56 6.20 -20.00
N TYR A 127 -0.61 6.09 -20.60
CA TYR A 127 -0.91 5.06 -21.59
C TYR A 127 -0.39 5.45 -22.97
N LYS A 128 -0.38 4.46 -23.89
CA LYS A 128 0.02 4.70 -25.28
C LYS A 128 -0.92 5.67 -26.00
N SER A 129 -2.19 5.71 -25.62
CA SER A 129 -3.18 6.68 -26.09
C SER A 129 -2.81 8.14 -25.76
N GLY A 130 -1.93 8.33 -24.77
CA GLY A 130 -1.57 9.64 -24.22
C GLY A 130 -2.38 10.04 -22.99
N SER A 131 -3.40 9.26 -22.59
CA SER A 131 -4.11 9.48 -21.33
C SER A 131 -3.18 9.33 -20.14
N VAL A 132 -3.44 10.11 -19.10
CA VAL A 132 -2.71 10.08 -17.84
C VAL A 132 -3.69 9.82 -16.72
N GLU A 133 -3.46 8.75 -15.98
CA GLU A 133 -4.36 8.30 -14.92
C GLU A 133 -3.58 7.98 -13.66
N ARG A 134 -4.33 7.89 -12.56
CA ARG A 134 -3.82 7.59 -11.24
C ARG A 134 -4.33 6.24 -10.79
N HIS A 135 -3.41 5.35 -10.41
CA HIS A 135 -3.67 3.97 -10.03
C HIS A 135 -3.09 3.69 -8.65
N ASP A 136 -3.80 2.90 -7.84
CA ASP A 136 -3.27 2.38 -6.58
C ASP A 136 -2.38 1.15 -6.88
N THR A 137 -1.53 0.75 -5.92
CA THR A 137 -0.60 -0.39 -6.10
C THR A 137 -1.30 -1.71 -6.47
N VAL A 138 -2.57 -1.88 -6.09
CA VAL A 138 -3.35 -3.10 -6.39
C VAL A 138 -3.77 -3.20 -7.85
N ASP A 139 -3.80 -2.08 -8.58
CA ASP A 139 -4.33 -1.99 -9.95
C ASP A 139 -3.22 -2.06 -11.01
N ILE A 140 -1.96 -2.22 -10.59
CA ILE A 140 -0.77 -2.11 -11.44
C ILE A 140 0.16 -3.31 -11.26
N THR A 141 0.68 -3.88 -12.35
CA THR A 141 1.71 -4.93 -12.30
C THR A 141 2.88 -4.62 -13.22
N SER A 142 4.10 -4.93 -12.77
CA SER A 142 5.32 -4.76 -13.57
C SER A 142 5.37 -5.70 -14.77
N LEU A 143 5.81 -5.18 -15.93
CA LEU A 143 6.03 -5.95 -17.16
C LEU A 143 7.14 -6.99 -17.06
N TYR A 144 8.09 -6.85 -16.12
CA TYR A 144 9.27 -7.72 -16.03
C TYR A 144 9.03 -9.07 -15.33
N LYS A 145 7.79 -9.39 -14.96
CA LYS A 145 7.42 -10.65 -14.29
C LYS A 145 7.38 -11.89 -15.20
N TYR A 146 7.60 -11.75 -16.51
CA TYR A 146 7.50 -12.87 -17.47
C TYR A 146 8.78 -13.05 -18.30
N LYS A 147 9.93 -13.24 -17.64
CA LYS A 147 11.14 -13.79 -18.29
C LYS A 147 11.53 -15.11 -17.66
#